data_AF-A0A497LYI8-F1
#
_entry.id   AF-A0A497LYI8-F1
#
_cell.length_a   1.000
_cell.length_b   1.000
_cell.length_c   1.000
_cell.angle_alpha   90.00
_cell.angle_beta   90.00
_cell.angle_gamma   90.00
#
_symmetry.space_group_name_H-M   'P 1'
#
loop_
_entity.id
_entity.type
_entity.pdbx_description
1 polymer ?
#
loop_
_entity_poly.entity_id
_entity_poly.type
_entity_poly.pdbx_seq_one_letter_code
_entity_poly.pdbx_strand_id
1 'polypeptide(L)'
;MGNTQIARGDWNKAIMVAESCKNIILDTCSSTVDMGFVERAVERLGAERIVFGSDVPLFDPWCQLEKVKSAEIDEEDKRLILGENIARIL
;
A
#
# COMPACT_ATOMS: atom_id res chain seq x y z
N MET A 1 -4.69 -13.36 -11.32
CA MET A 1 -4.94 -13.49 -9.88
C MET A 1 -3.61 -13.83 -9.22
N GLY A 2 -3.11 -12.94 -8.35
CA GLY A 2 -1.74 -12.97 -7.86
C GLY A 2 -1.49 -14.11 -6.87
N ASN A 3 -0.62 -15.04 -7.26
CA ASN A 3 -0.08 -16.06 -6.37
C ASN A 3 1.17 -15.49 -5.67
N THR A 4 0.99 -14.72 -4.62
CA THR A 4 2.08 -14.40 -3.67
C THR A 4 1.99 -15.34 -2.47
N GLN A 5 3.15 -15.83 -2.02
CA GLN A 5 3.28 -17.03 -1.20
C GLN A 5 2.82 -16.85 0.27
N ILE A 6 2.67 -15.62 0.78
CA ILE A 6 2.55 -15.38 2.23
C ILE A 6 1.12 -14.95 2.64
N ALA A 7 0.47 -13.99 1.97
CA ALA A 7 -0.92 -13.60 2.27
C ALA A 7 -1.99 -14.20 1.35
N ARG A 8 -1.67 -15.28 0.63
CA ARG A 8 -2.56 -15.91 -0.37
C ARG A 8 -3.04 -14.93 -1.47
N GLY A 9 -2.32 -13.82 -1.66
CA GLY A 9 -2.68 -12.78 -2.63
C GLY A 9 -3.97 -12.02 -2.30
N ASP A 10 -4.51 -12.11 -1.08
CA ASP A 10 -5.80 -11.51 -0.71
C ASP A 10 -5.82 -9.97 -0.82
N TRP A 11 -4.66 -9.32 -0.72
CA TRP A 11 -4.50 -7.89 -0.96
C TRP A 11 -4.97 -7.48 -2.39
N ASN A 12 -4.95 -8.39 -3.38
CA ASN A 12 -5.54 -8.11 -4.69
C ASN A 12 -7.05 -7.88 -4.62
N LYS A 13 -7.76 -8.53 -3.68
CA LYS A 13 -9.20 -8.32 -3.49
C LYS A 13 -9.48 -6.92 -2.95
N ALA A 14 -8.66 -6.44 -2.02
CA ALA A 14 -8.73 -5.06 -1.53
C ALA A 14 -8.54 -4.05 -2.66
N ILE A 15 -7.54 -4.28 -3.53
CA ILE A 15 -7.29 -3.45 -4.72
C ILE A 15 -8.50 -3.46 -5.66
N MET A 16 -9.08 -4.63 -5.97
CA MET A 16 -10.27 -4.73 -6.85
C MET A 16 -11.49 -3.96 -6.29
N VAL A 17 -11.68 -4.01 -4.98
CA VAL A 17 -12.76 -3.25 -4.32
C VAL A 17 -12.49 -1.74 -4.39
N ALA A 18 -11.25 -1.30 -4.13
CA ALA A 18 -10.86 0.11 -4.24
C ALA A 18 -10.88 0.63 -5.68
N GLU A 19 -10.60 -0.22 -6.68
CA GLU A 19 -10.71 0.12 -8.10
C GLU A 19 -12.16 0.40 -8.48
N SER A 20 -13.11 -0.35 -7.90
CA SER A 20 -14.55 -0.20 -8.16
C SER A 20 -15.19 0.99 -7.41
N CYS A 21 -14.57 1.46 -6.32
CA CYS A 21 -15.12 2.50 -5.45
C CYS A 21 -14.12 3.65 -5.26
N LYS A 22 -14.37 4.79 -5.92
CA LYS A 22 -13.44 5.94 -5.96
C LYS A 22 -13.15 6.58 -4.60
N ASN A 23 -14.00 6.36 -3.60
CA ASN A 23 -13.88 6.90 -2.25
C ASN A 23 -13.20 5.95 -1.25
N ILE A 24 -12.68 4.80 -1.71
CA ILE A 24 -11.90 3.88 -0.89
C ILE A 24 -10.41 4.17 -1.07
N ILE A 25 -9.70 4.24 0.05
CA ILE A 25 -8.26 4.47 0.15
C ILE A 25 -7.68 3.23 0.85
N LEU A 26 -6.51 2.79 0.41
CA LEU A 26 -5.82 1.64 1.00
C LEU A 26 -4.63 2.11 1.82
N ASP A 27 -4.42 1.52 3.00
CA ASP A 27 -3.15 1.66 3.71
C ASP A 27 -2.18 0.53 3.38
N THR A 28 -0.88 0.76 3.59
CA THR A 28 0.18 -0.20 3.25
C THR A 28 0.47 -1.23 4.34
N CYS A 29 -0.15 -1.13 5.51
CA CYS A 29 0.14 -2.07 6.59
C CYS A 29 -0.34 -3.46 6.21
N SER A 30 0.47 -4.46 6.56
CA SER A 30 0.06 -5.86 6.48
C SER A 30 0.83 -6.65 7.51
N SER A 31 0.17 -7.67 8.07
CA SER A 31 0.80 -8.66 8.94
C SER A 31 1.83 -9.54 8.21
N THR A 32 1.84 -9.50 6.88
CA THR A 32 2.79 -10.25 6.03
C THR A 32 3.68 -9.32 5.22
N VAL A 33 4.78 -9.87 4.72
CA VAL A 33 5.76 -9.21 3.83
C VAL A 33 5.62 -9.73 2.41
N ASP A 34 4.40 -9.76 1.87
CA ASP A 34 4.24 -10.00 0.43
C ASP A 34 4.85 -8.83 -0.33
N MET A 35 5.63 -9.14 -1.37
CA MET A 35 6.21 -8.16 -2.27
C MET A 35 5.28 -7.91 -3.47
N GLY A 36 5.43 -6.75 -4.12
CA GLY A 36 4.68 -6.42 -5.34
C GLY A 36 3.28 -5.83 -5.11
N PHE A 37 2.79 -5.77 -3.86
CA PHE A 37 1.45 -5.24 -3.60
C PHE A 37 1.39 -3.71 -3.71
N VAL A 38 2.47 -3.01 -3.35
CA VAL A 38 2.54 -1.54 -3.46
C VAL A 38 2.55 -1.14 -4.92
N GLU A 39 3.40 -1.79 -5.72
CA GLU A 39 3.50 -1.61 -7.16
C GLU A 39 2.17 -1.90 -7.84
N ARG A 40 1.51 -3.01 -7.48
CA ARG A 40 0.20 -3.36 -8.02
C ARG A 40 -0.87 -2.33 -7.61
N ALA A 41 -0.85 -1.87 -6.38
CA ALA A 41 -1.81 -0.88 -5.91
C ALA A 41 -1.64 0.44 -6.66
N VAL A 42 -0.39 0.91 -6.85
CA VAL A 42 -0.09 2.11 -7.64
C VAL A 42 -0.53 1.93 -9.10
N GLU A 43 -0.16 0.82 -9.74
CA GLU A 43 -0.55 0.49 -11.13
C GLU A 43 -2.06 0.56 -11.34
N ARG A 44 -2.84 0.06 -10.37
CA ARG A 44 -4.30 -0.07 -10.48
C ARG A 44 -5.08 1.14 -10.01
N LEU A 45 -4.59 1.80 -8.96
CA LEU A 45 -5.35 2.81 -8.23
C LEU A 45 -4.84 4.23 -8.43
N GLY A 46 -3.57 4.38 -8.82
CA GLY A 46 -2.82 5.62 -8.64
C GLY A 46 -2.29 5.76 -7.21
N ALA A 47 -1.11 6.34 -7.06
CA ALA A 47 -0.48 6.53 -5.76
C ALA A 47 -1.30 7.44 -4.84
N GLU A 48 -2.13 8.34 -5.39
CA GLU A 48 -2.95 9.30 -4.66
C GLU A 48 -4.05 8.67 -3.79
N ARG A 49 -4.32 7.37 -3.97
CA ARG A 49 -5.32 6.60 -3.20
C ARG A 49 -4.72 5.59 -2.23
N ILE A 50 -3.43 5.73 -1.92
CA ILE A 50 -2.70 4.84 -1.03
C ILE A 50 -2.07 5.66 0.09
N VAL A 51 -2.14 5.20 1.33
CA VAL A 51 -1.54 5.88 2.49
C VAL A 51 -0.61 4.94 3.24
N PHE A 52 0.42 5.49 3.87
CA PHE A 52 1.27 4.71 4.75
C PHE A 52 0.57 4.39 6.07
N GLY A 53 0.61 3.11 6.45
CA GLY A 53 0.17 2.60 7.76
C GLY A 53 1.26 1.73 8.38
N SER A 54 1.56 1.94 9.66
CA SER A 54 2.55 1.15 10.41
C SER A 54 1.95 0.23 11.47
N ASP A 55 0.74 0.54 11.93
CA ASP A 55 0.04 -0.18 13.01
C ASP A 55 0.91 -0.31 14.28
N VAL A 56 1.66 0.74 14.62
CA VAL A 56 2.38 0.82 15.89
C VAL A 56 1.36 0.86 17.04
N PRO A 57 1.54 0.04 18.10
CA PRO A 57 2.75 -0.72 18.46
C PRO A 57 2.76 -2.20 18.03
N LEU A 58 1.80 -2.66 17.22
CA LEU A 58 1.68 -4.07 16.84
C LEU A 58 2.83 -4.54 15.95
N PHE A 59 3.28 -3.69 15.01
CA PHE A 59 4.41 -3.99 14.14
C PHE A 59 5.57 -2.99 14.31
N ASP A 60 6.78 -3.47 13.98
CA ASP A 60 7.95 -2.60 13.86
C ASP A 60 7.74 -1.61 12.70
N PRO A 61 7.76 -0.29 12.97
CA PRO A 61 7.53 0.72 11.94
C PRO A 61 8.61 0.71 10.85
N TRP A 62 9.83 0.26 11.15
CA TRP A 62 10.90 0.16 10.17
C TRP A 62 10.55 -0.85 9.07
N CYS A 63 10.06 -2.02 9.44
CA CYS A 63 9.64 -3.04 8.48
C CYS A 63 8.51 -2.56 7.58
N GLN A 64 7.53 -1.83 8.13
CA GLN A 64 6.42 -1.28 7.34
C GLN A 64 6.90 -0.17 6.40
N LEU A 65 7.83 0.67 6.86
CA LEU A 65 8.41 1.75 6.05
C LEU A 65 9.21 1.20 4.86
N GLU A 66 10.00 0.14 5.07
CA GLU A 66 10.81 -0.48 4.02
C GLU A 66 9.96 -1.13 2.92
N LYS A 67 8.74 -1.60 3.21
CA LYS A 67 7.81 -2.08 2.17
C LYS A 67 7.51 -1.02 1.10
N VAL A 68 7.40 0.24 1.51
CA VAL A 68 7.14 1.37 0.59
C VAL A 68 8.44 1.87 -0.03
N LYS A 69 9.51 2.01 0.76
CA LYS A 69 10.79 2.52 0.25
C LYS A 69 11.43 1.63 -0.81
N SER A 70 11.34 0.31 -0.62
CA SER A 70 11.89 -0.69 -1.54
C SER A 70 11.01 -0.99 -2.74
N ALA A 71 9.80 -0.43 -2.81
CA ALA A 71 8.90 -0.64 -3.94
C ALA A 71 9.47 -0.05 -5.24
N GLU A 72 9.30 -0.78 -6.34
CA GLU A 72 9.72 -0.37 -7.69
C GLU A 72 8.69 0.58 -8.33
N ILE A 73 8.53 1.75 -7.71
CA ILE A 73 7.66 2.87 -8.17
C ILE A 73 8.44 4.18 -8.16
N ASP A 74 7.89 5.22 -8.79
CA ASP A 74 8.52 6.52 -8.87
C ASP A 74 8.67 7.16 -7.46
N GLU A 75 9.73 7.94 -7.28
CA GLU A 75 9.98 8.62 -6.00
C GLU A 75 8.89 9.64 -5.62
N GLU A 76 8.14 10.14 -6.60
CA GLU A 76 6.95 10.96 -6.35
C GLU A 76 5.81 10.15 -5.73
N ASP A 77 5.55 8.94 -6.24
CA ASP A 77 4.54 8.04 -5.69
C ASP A 77 4.88 7.64 -4.25
N LYS A 78 6.17 7.40 -3.95
CA LYS A 78 6.61 7.13 -2.58
C LYS A 78 6.33 8.30 -1.65
N ARG A 79 6.56 9.56 -2.07
CA ARG A 79 6.24 10.74 -1.24
C ARG A 79 4.75 10.88 -0.99
N LEU A 80 3.94 10.65 -2.03
CA LEU A 80 2.48 10.63 -1.90
C LEU A 80 2.04 9.65 -0.83
N ILE A 81 2.50 8.40 -0.92
CA ILE A 81 2.13 7.32 0.01
C ILE A 81 2.63 7.61 1.44
N LEU A 82 3.89 8.04 1.59
CA LEU A 82 4.54 8.20 2.89
C LEU A 82 4.05 9.40 3.72
N GLY A 83 3.30 10.33 3.15
CA GLY A 83 2.75 11.41 3.96
C GLY A 83 1.87 12.43 3.23
N GLU A 84 2.11 12.71 1.95
CA GLU A 84 1.38 13.82 1.29
C GLU A 84 -0.10 13.49 1.09
N ASN A 85 -0.45 12.22 0.83
CA ASN A 85 -1.84 11.81 0.71
C ASN A 85 -2.61 11.96 2.03
N ILE A 86 -2.06 11.49 3.14
CA ILE A 86 -2.74 11.60 4.44
C ILE A 86 -2.84 13.07 4.88
N ALA A 87 -1.82 13.88 4.59
CA ALA A 87 -1.84 15.32 4.85
C ALA A 87 -2.88 16.09 4.01
N ARG A 88 -3.30 15.56 2.86
CA ARG A 88 -4.39 16.14 2.03
C ARG A 88 -5.78 15.75 2.56
N ILE A 89 -5.89 14.61 3.24
CA ILE A 89 -7.17 14.05 3.72
C ILE A 89 -7.57 14.64 5.07
N LEU A 90 -6.59 14.88 5.96
CA LEU A 90 -6.77 15.44 7.30
C LEU A 90 -6.77 16.97 7.30
#